data_AF-A0A933Q2K6-F1
#
_entry.id   AF-A0A933Q2K6-F1
#
_cell.length_a   1.000
_cell.length_b   1.000
_cell.length_c   1.000
_cell.angle_alpha   90.00
_cell.angle_beta   90.00
_cell.angle_gamma   90.00
#
_symmetry.space_group_name_H-M   'P 1'
#
loop_
_entity.id
_entity.type
_entity.pdbx_description
1 polymer ?
#
loop_
_entity_poly.entity_id
_entity_poly.type
_entity_poly.pdbx_seq_one_letter_code
_entity_poly.pdbx_strand_id
1 'polypeptide(L)'
;MSARSQSNQIAFRYRSVDSATGVTRETAKRLADRLGVDETQAIHQALHELAVKVLPQYAQDNGPLTATQVRQIRKRIPQGTKRSIRSSLFEMESA
;
A
#
# COMPACT_ATOMS: atom_id res chain seq x y z
N MET A 1 2.26 5.23 32.44
CA MET A 1 2.99 5.45 31.18
C MET A 1 2.79 4.22 30.31
N SER A 2 1.98 4.33 29.25
CA SER A 2 1.63 3.18 28.41
C SER A 2 2.84 2.74 27.59
N ALA A 3 3.29 1.51 27.74
CA ALA A 3 4.30 0.92 26.87
C ALA A 3 3.76 0.95 25.44
N ARG A 4 4.26 1.86 24.59
CA ARG A 4 4.06 1.76 23.13
C ARG A 4 4.49 0.36 22.74
N SER A 5 3.59 -0.42 22.14
CA SER A 5 3.86 -1.81 21.82
C SER A 5 5.14 -1.90 20.99
N GLN A 6 6.15 -2.62 21.48
CA GLN A 6 7.32 -2.99 20.70
C GLN A 6 6.98 -3.95 19.54
N SER A 7 5.69 -4.21 19.29
CA SER A 7 5.20 -5.10 18.24
C SER A 7 5.63 -4.70 16.83
N ASN A 8 5.99 -3.42 16.62
CA ASN A 8 6.31 -2.88 15.30
C ASN A 8 7.81 -2.62 15.10
N GLN A 9 8.69 -3.15 15.95
CA GLN A 9 10.14 -2.98 15.83
C GLN A 9 10.83 -4.33 15.58
N ILE A 10 11.76 -4.35 14.62
CA ILE A 10 12.64 -5.50 14.39
C ILE A 10 14.07 -5.13 14.78
N ALA A 11 14.78 -6.06 15.43
CA ALA A 11 16.20 -5.88 15.69
C ALA A 11 16.99 -6.11 14.39
N PHE A 12 17.55 -5.05 13.83
CA PHE A 12 18.37 -5.13 12.62
C PHE A 12 19.85 -5.29 12.97
N ARG A 13 20.46 -6.40 12.53
CA ARG A 13 21.88 -6.69 12.76
C ARG A 13 22.64 -6.69 11.44
N TYR A 14 23.58 -5.76 11.29
CA TYR A 14 24.52 -5.75 10.17
C TYR A 14 25.41 -7.00 10.18
N ARG A 15 25.83 -7.44 8.98
CA ARG A 15 26.82 -8.51 8.83
C ARG A 15 28.23 -7.93 8.97
N SER A 16 29.18 -8.79 9.30
CA SER A 16 30.61 -8.43 9.33
C SER A 16 31.19 -8.26 7.93
N VAL A 17 30.63 -8.97 6.94
CA VAL A 17 31.02 -8.92 5.52
C VAL A 17 29.76 -8.94 4.67
N ASP A 18 29.79 -8.24 3.53
CA ASP A 18 28.70 -8.24 2.55
C ASP A 18 28.50 -9.64 1.95
N SER A 19 27.25 -10.06 1.79
CA SER A 19 26.89 -11.37 1.22
C SER A 19 25.59 -11.29 0.43
N ALA A 20 25.19 -12.39 -0.20
CA ALA A 20 23.96 -12.46 -1.00
C ALA A 20 22.68 -12.11 -0.20
N THR A 21 22.70 -12.26 1.13
CA THR A 21 21.52 -12.07 1.99
C THR A 21 21.70 -11.00 3.07
N GLY A 22 22.82 -10.27 3.05
CA GLY A 22 23.06 -9.25 4.06
C GLY A 22 24.19 -8.29 3.70
N VAL A 23 24.14 -7.12 4.32
CA VAL A 23 25.13 -6.05 4.12
C VAL A 23 25.77 -5.64 5.44
N THR A 24 26.98 -5.12 5.33
CA THR A 24 27.71 -4.43 6.38
C THR A 24 27.11 -3.06 6.63
N ARG A 25 27.43 -2.49 7.80
CA ARG A 25 27.02 -1.13 8.14
C ARG A 25 27.68 -0.10 7.22
N GLU A 26 28.90 -0.33 6.78
CA GLU A 26 29.61 0.57 5.87
C GLU A 26 28.89 0.67 4.53
N THR A 27 28.45 -0.46 3.97
CA THR A 27 27.68 -0.48 2.72
C THR A 27 26.32 0.19 2.88
N ALA A 28 25.62 -0.04 4.00
CA ALA A 28 24.36 0.66 4.28
C ALA A 28 24.53 2.18 4.40
N LYS A 29 25.59 2.65 5.07
CA LYS A 29 25.91 4.09 5.16
C LYS A 29 26.20 4.71 3.79
N ARG A 30 27.04 4.07 2.98
CA ARG A 30 27.34 4.56 1.62
C ARG A 30 26.08 4.64 0.75
N LEU A 31 25.15 3.68 0.92
CA LEU A 31 23.84 3.71 0.27
C LEU A 31 23.00 4.90 0.73
N ALA A 32 22.90 5.10 2.04
CA ALA A 32 22.18 6.21 2.65
C ALA A 32 22.72 7.57 2.17
N ASP A 33 24.05 7.75 2.20
CA ASP A 33 24.72 8.96 1.71
C ASP A 33 24.45 9.23 0.23
N ARG A 34 24.47 8.16 -0.60
CA ARG A 34 24.21 8.29 -2.04
C ARG A 34 22.76 8.65 -2.36
N LEU A 35 21.83 8.20 -1.53
CA LEU A 35 20.40 8.50 -1.64
C LEU A 35 20.01 9.81 -0.93
N GLY A 36 20.91 10.39 -0.13
CA GLY A 36 20.62 11.59 0.67
C GLY A 36 19.64 11.34 1.80
N VAL A 37 19.57 10.11 2.31
CA VAL A 37 18.67 9.68 3.40
C VAL A 37 19.47 9.11 4.56
N ASP A 38 18.83 8.85 5.70
CA ASP A 38 19.49 8.14 6.81
C ASP A 38 19.51 6.61 6.60
N GLU A 39 20.30 5.90 7.43
CA GLU A 39 20.41 4.42 7.35
C GLU A 39 19.04 3.72 7.48
N THR A 40 18.13 4.24 8.32
CA THR A 40 16.83 3.61 8.58
C THR A 40 15.88 3.80 7.40
N GLN A 41 15.87 4.98 6.79
CA GLN A 41 15.09 5.27 5.58
C GLN A 41 15.60 4.46 4.39
N ALA A 42 16.92 4.31 4.24
CA ALA A 42 17.49 3.44 3.22
C ALA A 42 17.00 1.98 3.37
N ILE A 43 16.91 1.47 4.61
CA ILE A 43 16.37 0.13 4.90
C ILE A 43 14.88 0.05 4.53
N HIS A 44 14.08 1.04 4.93
CA HIS A 44 12.65 1.08 4.58
C HIS A 44 12.43 1.12 3.07
N GLN A 45 13.20 1.94 2.34
CA GLN A 45 13.10 2.03 0.89
C GLN A 45 13.49 0.72 0.22
N ALA A 46 14.57 0.06 0.65
CA ALA A 46 14.98 -1.24 0.12
C ALA A 46 13.89 -2.32 0.34
N LEU A 47 13.28 -2.34 1.54
CA LEU A 47 12.17 -3.25 1.83
C LEU A 47 10.94 -2.93 0.98
N HIS A 48 10.63 -1.66 0.75
CA HIS A 48 9.54 -1.24 -0.12
C HIS A 48 9.77 -1.70 -1.57
N GLU A 49 10.97 -1.48 -2.11
CA GLU A 49 11.32 -1.94 -3.47
C GLU A 49 11.23 -3.46 -3.59
N LEU A 50 11.65 -4.21 -2.57
CA LEU A 50 11.51 -5.66 -2.54
C LEU A 50 10.04 -6.08 -2.47
N ALA A 51 9.23 -5.39 -1.66
CA ALA A 51 7.80 -5.65 -1.57
C ALA A 51 7.10 -5.43 -2.91
N VAL A 52 7.42 -4.35 -3.63
CA VAL A 52 6.92 -4.08 -4.98
C VAL A 52 7.33 -5.20 -5.96
N LYS A 53 8.56 -5.71 -5.87
CA LYS A 53 9.06 -6.75 -6.78
C LYS A 53 8.49 -8.14 -6.50
N VAL A 54 8.23 -8.48 -5.24
CA VAL A 54 7.96 -9.86 -4.80
C VAL A 54 6.52 -10.08 -4.37
N LEU A 55 5.88 -9.10 -3.74
CA LEU A 55 4.52 -9.26 -3.24
C LEU A 55 3.51 -9.01 -4.36
N PRO A 56 2.37 -9.73 -4.36
CA PRO A 56 1.28 -9.44 -5.29
C PRO A 56 0.80 -8.01 -5.09
N GLN A 57 1.02 -7.17 -6.11
CA GLN A 57 0.42 -5.86 -6.14
C GLN A 57 -1.01 -5.98 -6.66
N TYR A 58 -1.89 -5.08 -6.21
CA TYR A 58 -3.15 -4.88 -6.90
C TYR A 58 -2.86 -4.62 -8.38
N ALA A 59 -3.64 -5.26 -9.26
CA ALA A 59 -3.56 -4.97 -10.67
C ALA A 59 -3.69 -3.46 -10.87
N GLN A 60 -2.91 -2.90 -11.80
CA GLN A 60 -3.09 -1.50 -12.19
C GLN A 60 -4.56 -1.26 -12.49
N ASP A 61 -5.07 -0.13 -12.03
CA ASP A 61 -6.45 0.24 -12.29
C ASP A 61 -6.69 0.21 -13.81
N ASN A 62 -7.79 -0.40 -14.24
CA ASN A 62 -8.17 -0.45 -15.66
C ASN A 62 -8.64 0.92 -16.18
N GLY A 63 -8.51 1.94 -15.35
CA GLY A 63 -8.94 3.30 -15.59
C GLY A 63 -10.46 3.46 -15.43
N PRO A 64 -10.98 4.65 -15.74
CA PRO A 64 -12.40 4.94 -15.65
C PRO A 64 -13.22 3.98 -16.53
N LEU A 65 -14.42 3.64 -16.07
CA LEU A 65 -15.34 2.82 -16.84
C LEU A 65 -15.64 3.45 -18.21
N THR A 66 -15.43 2.69 -19.27
CA THR A 66 -15.81 3.09 -20.63
C THR A 66 -17.32 3.26 -20.75
N ALA A 67 -17.77 4.10 -21.69
CA ALA A 67 -19.20 4.32 -21.93
C ALA A 67 -19.98 3.02 -22.22
N THR A 68 -19.33 2.03 -22.82
CA THR A 68 -19.90 0.71 -23.09
C THR A 68 -20.10 -0.09 -21.80
N GLN A 69 -19.10 -0.09 -20.91
CA GLN A 69 -19.20 -0.72 -19.59
C GLN A 69 -20.29 -0.05 -18.74
N VAL A 70 -20.35 1.28 -18.73
CA VAL A 70 -21.42 2.03 -18.04
C VAL A 70 -22.81 1.64 -18.58
N ARG A 71 -22.96 1.53 -19.91
CA ARG A 71 -24.21 1.07 -20.53
C ARG A 71 -24.57 -0.36 -20.14
N GLN A 72 -23.59 -1.28 -20.09
CA GLN A 72 -23.82 -2.66 -19.65
C GLN A 72 -24.25 -2.73 -18.18
N ILE A 73 -23.63 -1.92 -17.31
CA ILE A 73 -24.02 -1.79 -15.90
C ILE A 73 -25.47 -1.32 -15.80
N ARG A 74 -25.83 -0.23 -16.51
CA ARG A 74 -27.20 0.31 -16.53
C ARG A 74 -28.24 -0.72 -16.99
N LYS A 75 -27.89 -1.58 -17.97
CA LYS A 75 -28.77 -2.67 -18.44
C LYS A 75 -28.95 -3.79 -17.42
N ARG A 76 -27.93 -4.08 -16.60
CA ARG A 76 -27.95 -5.16 -15.58
C ARG A 76 -28.53 -4.71 -14.25
N ILE A 77 -28.51 -3.41 -13.96
CA ILE A 77 -29.21 -2.88 -12.79
C ILE A 77 -30.70 -3.22 -12.93
N PRO A 78 -31.31 -3.92 -11.95
CA PRO A 78 -32.74 -4.13 -11.97
C PRO A 78 -33.41 -2.76 -12.01
N GLN A 79 -34.08 -2.44 -13.12
CA GLN A 79 -34.86 -1.21 -13.33
C GLN A 79 -36.16 -1.23 -12.51
N GLY A 80 -36.10 -1.82 -11.31
CA GLY A 80 -37.24 -2.14 -10.47
C GLY A 80 -37.84 -0.89 -9.88
N THR A 81 -39.13 -0.73 -10.11
CA THR A 81 -40.10 0.19 -9.51
C THR A 81 -40.27 -0.02 -7.99
N LYS A 82 -39.19 -0.16 -7.22
CA LYS A 82 -39.27 -0.22 -5.74
C LYS A 82 -39.12 1.18 -5.16
N ARG A 83 -40.28 1.85 -5.07
CA ARG A 83 -40.52 3.21 -4.56
C ARG A 83 -40.19 3.42 -3.08
N SER A 84 -39.46 2.52 -2.41
CA SER A 84 -39.21 2.64 -0.97
C SER A 84 -37.81 2.14 -0.64
N ILE A 85 -36.93 3.10 -0.36
CA ILE A 85 -35.66 2.88 0.33
C ILE A 85 -36.04 2.48 1.76
N ARG A 86 -35.79 1.23 2.15
CA ARG A 86 -36.12 0.75 3.52
C ARG A 86 -35.16 1.30 4.58
N SER A 87 -33.92 1.57 4.19
CA SER A 87 -32.91 2.23 5.01
C SER A 87 -31.78 2.73 4.10
N SER A 88 -31.30 3.94 4.38
CA SER A 88 -30.12 4.52 3.74
C SER A 88 -29.03 4.69 4.79
N LEU A 89 -27.79 4.38 4.41
CA LEU A 89 -26.60 4.58 5.25
C LEU A 89 -26.08 6.03 5.15
N PHE A 90 -26.57 6.78 4.17
CA PHE A 90 -26.32 8.21 4.02
C PHE A 90 -27.58 8.96 4.47
N GLU A 91 -27.39 9.95 5.35
CA GLU A 91 -28.45 10.91 5.67
C GLU A 91 -28.87 11.63 4.38
N MET A 92 -30.15 11.53 4.03
CA MET A 92 -30.67 12.34 2.94
C MET A 92 -30.98 13.73 3.51
N GLU A 93 -30.09 14.68 3.27
CA GLU A 93 -30.34 16.07 3.58
C GLU A 93 -31.47 16.56 2.66
N SER A 94 -32.63 16.84 3.26
CA SER A 94 -33.78 17.41 2.56
C SER A 94 -33.51 18.89 2.29
N ALA A 95 -33.58 19.28 1.00
CA ALA A 95 -33.54 20.66 0.55
C ALA A 95 -34.71 21.50 1.09
#